data_AF-A0A7V5CY60-F1
#
_entry.id   AF-A0A7V5CY60-F1
#
_cell.length_a   1.000
_cell.length_b   1.000
_cell.length_c   1.000
_cell.angle_alpha   90.00
_cell.angle_beta   90.00
_cell.angle_gamma   90.00
#
_symmetry.space_group_name_H-M   'P 1'
#
loop_
_entity.id
_entity.type
_entity.pdbx_description
1 polymer ?
#
loop_
_entity_poly.entity_id
_entity_poly.type
_entity_poly.pdbx_seq_one_letter_code
_entity_poly.pdbx_strand_id
1 'polypeptide(L)'
;MAKTSKTLKMPTLFKKKKEMWGPTVPDLMLGLSLAANLIYTAWKVRTQVHMLQQNSYRNERYLNWMRKNPGRAFPPKDLLPFAALLTLFWSSLNLAVLIWLLIYVYLLVTVDKTPEKKKLVYTFRVKRLLALLAVVFLVWLLFLVSYAGPAVFFAALVLTNAAAPFWVLLGNTLIRPVEIAVQDWYYRDARRKLAGMKGLKVIGLTGSYGKTSTKHILAKILAAKYNVLMTPESYNTTMGVVRTIREMLKATHEVFVVEMGAMQRGDIKELCDLVAPQYGVLTAIGEQYLETFKTLANIAQTKFELVEAIPEG
;
A
#
# COMPACT_ATOMS: atom_id res chain seq x y z
N MET A 1 46.28 39.84 30.53
CA MET A 1 45.57 39.57 29.27
C MET A 1 46.27 38.42 28.54
N ALA A 2 45.69 37.22 28.52
CA ALA A 2 46.11 36.14 27.63
C ALA A 2 44.86 35.32 27.26
N LYS A 3 44.31 35.58 26.07
CA LYS A 3 43.23 34.77 25.47
C LYS A 3 43.87 33.59 24.77
N THR A 4 43.80 32.40 25.36
CA THR A 4 44.19 31.15 24.71
C THR A 4 43.05 30.69 23.81
N SER A 5 43.24 30.75 22.49
CA SER A 5 42.29 30.19 21.52
C SER A 5 42.34 28.66 21.58
N LYS A 6 41.31 28.04 22.18
CA LYS A 6 41.06 26.61 22.01
C LYS A 6 40.54 26.38 20.60
N THR A 7 41.41 26.01 19.68
CA THR A 7 41.03 25.37 18.42
C THR A 7 40.32 24.06 18.76
N LEU A 8 39.00 24.05 18.57
CA LEU A 8 38.18 22.84 18.65
C LEU A 8 38.72 21.84 17.60
N LYS A 9 39.47 20.82 18.05
CA LYS A 9 39.84 19.69 17.18
C LYS A 9 38.54 18.97 16.82
N MET A 10 38.19 18.99 15.54
CA MET A 10 37.08 18.20 15.00
C MET A 10 37.24 16.72 15.39
N PRO A 11 36.13 16.01 15.70
CA PRO A 11 36.19 14.60 16.08
C PRO A 11 36.85 13.74 14.99
N THR A 12 37.72 12.83 15.43
CA THR A 12 38.55 11.91 14.63
C THR A 12 37.78 11.05 13.62
N LEU A 13 36.47 10.89 13.77
CA LEU A 13 35.58 10.23 12.80
C LEU A 13 35.54 10.92 11.42
N PHE A 14 35.63 12.25 11.36
CA PHE A 14 35.58 12.98 10.08
C PHE A 14 36.88 12.89 9.28
N LYS A 15 38.04 12.81 9.97
CA LYS A 15 39.34 12.64 9.31
C LYS A 15 39.47 11.26 8.65
N LYS A 16 39.02 10.19 9.33
CA LYS A 16 39.05 8.81 8.78
C LYS A 16 38.15 8.63 7.55
N LYS A 17 37.03 9.36 7.45
CA LYS A 17 36.17 9.35 6.25
C LYS A 17 36.86 9.98 5.03
N LYS A 18 37.63 11.05 5.21
CA LYS A 18 38.31 11.73 4.09
C LYS A 18 39.39 10.85 3.44
N GLU A 19 40.01 9.95 4.21
CA GLU A 19 40.98 8.96 3.70
C GLU A 19 40.31 7.77 2.99
N MET A 20 39.12 7.36 3.43
CA MET A 20 38.37 6.21 2.87
C MET A 20 37.81 6.47 1.46
N TRP A 21 37.61 7.75 1.10
CA TRP A 21 37.04 8.18 -0.19
C TRP A 21 38.05 8.83 -1.13
N GLY A 22 39.35 8.81 -0.80
CA GLY A 22 40.46 9.31 -1.63
C GLY A 22 40.39 10.81 -1.97
N PRO A 23 41.50 11.43 -2.43
CA PRO A 23 41.42 12.75 -3.04
C PRO A 23 41.06 12.54 -4.51
N THR A 24 39.81 12.72 -4.95
CA THR A 24 39.54 13.11 -6.37
C THR A 24 38.09 13.32 -6.80
N VAL A 25 37.03 12.94 -6.09
CA VAL A 25 35.65 13.25 -6.56
C VAL A 25 35.26 14.65 -6.09
N PRO A 26 34.85 15.59 -6.96
CA PRO A 26 34.25 16.83 -6.49
C PRO A 26 33.03 16.48 -5.62
N ASP A 27 32.99 16.94 -4.36
CA ASP A 27 31.91 16.63 -3.41
C ASP A 27 30.51 16.90 -4.01
N LEU A 28 30.44 17.89 -4.91
CA LEU A 28 29.26 18.22 -5.71
C LEU A 28 28.82 17.07 -6.63
N MET A 29 29.74 16.45 -7.39
CA MET A 29 29.41 15.36 -8.32
C MET A 29 28.93 14.10 -7.58
N LEU A 30 29.59 13.76 -6.47
CA LEU A 30 29.15 12.66 -5.61
C LEU A 30 27.75 12.97 -5.06
N GLY A 31 27.54 14.17 -4.50
CA GLY A 31 26.25 14.61 -3.99
C GLY A 31 25.12 14.54 -5.03
N LEU A 32 25.36 15.03 -6.25
CA LEU A 32 24.41 14.96 -7.35
C LEU A 32 24.09 13.52 -7.76
N SER A 33 25.09 12.64 -7.83
CA SER A 33 24.88 11.23 -8.19
C SER A 33 24.04 10.49 -7.15
N LEU A 34 24.28 10.73 -5.85
CA LEU A 34 23.50 10.17 -4.77
C LEU A 34 22.08 10.73 -4.77
N ALA A 35 21.91 12.03 -5.00
CA ALA A 35 20.60 12.64 -5.11
C ALA A 35 19.79 12.03 -6.28
N ALA A 36 20.40 11.88 -7.46
CA ALA A 36 19.75 11.26 -8.62
C ALA A 36 19.33 9.82 -8.33
N ASN A 37 20.20 9.02 -7.70
CA ASN A 37 19.88 7.66 -7.26
C ASN A 37 18.70 7.63 -6.28
N LEU A 38 18.71 8.48 -5.24
CA LEU A 38 17.67 8.52 -4.22
C LEU A 38 16.33 8.98 -4.78
N ILE A 39 16.31 9.99 -5.66
CA ILE A 39 15.09 10.46 -6.34
C ILE A 39 14.51 9.34 -7.20
N TYR A 40 15.35 8.66 -7.98
CA TYR A 40 14.91 7.55 -8.81
C TYR A 40 14.38 6.37 -7.96
N THR A 41 15.07 6.03 -6.88
CA THR A 41 14.64 5.01 -5.91
C THR A 41 13.27 5.36 -5.32
N ALA A 42 13.08 6.61 -4.89
CA ALA A 42 11.83 7.09 -4.32
C ALA A 42 10.67 7.04 -5.33
N TRP A 43 10.94 7.40 -6.58
CA TRP A 43 9.98 7.25 -7.67
C TRP A 43 9.60 5.77 -7.88
N LYS A 44 10.58 4.87 -7.93
CA LYS A 44 10.34 3.43 -8.13
C LYS A 44 9.55 2.83 -6.97
N VAL A 45 9.92 3.14 -5.72
CA VAL A 45 9.19 2.71 -4.52
C VAL A 45 7.74 3.22 -4.55
N ARG A 46 7.52 4.49 -4.92
CA ARG A 46 6.16 5.04 -5.09
C ARG A 46 5.35 4.23 -6.11
N THR A 47 5.93 3.91 -7.25
CA THR A 47 5.29 3.09 -8.30
C THR A 47 4.96 1.69 -7.77
N GLN A 48 5.88 1.04 -7.07
CA GLN A 48 5.65 -0.29 -6.49
C GLN A 48 4.60 -0.27 -5.37
N VAL A 49 4.57 0.76 -4.52
CA VAL A 49 3.50 0.96 -3.53
C VAL A 49 2.14 1.17 -4.21
N HIS A 50 2.11 1.87 -5.34
CA HIS A 50 0.89 2.02 -6.13
C HIS A 50 0.41 0.68 -6.68
N MET A 51 1.30 -0.15 -7.22
CA MET A 51 0.96 -1.50 -7.69
C MET A 51 0.51 -2.41 -6.54
N LEU A 52 1.14 -2.32 -5.37
CA LEU A 52 0.69 -3.02 -4.16
C LEU A 52 -0.73 -2.58 -3.75
N GLN A 53 -1.04 -1.27 -3.81
CA GLN A 53 -2.37 -0.74 -3.52
C GLN A 53 -3.42 -1.28 -4.50
N GLN A 54 -3.12 -1.31 -5.80
CA GLN A 54 -4.03 -1.89 -6.80
C GLN A 54 -4.27 -3.39 -6.55
N ASN A 55 -3.27 -4.10 -6.01
CA ASN A 55 -3.36 -5.50 -5.60
C ASN A 55 -3.95 -5.69 -4.19
N SER A 56 -4.70 -4.71 -3.67
CA SER A 56 -5.38 -4.77 -2.37
C SER A 56 -4.44 -5.07 -1.19
N TYR A 57 -3.17 -4.67 -1.30
CA TYR A 57 -2.12 -4.92 -0.31
C TYR A 57 -1.91 -6.40 0.06
N ARG A 58 -2.34 -7.33 -0.81
CA ARG A 58 -2.10 -8.77 -0.65
C ARG A 58 -0.78 -9.13 -1.33
N ASN A 59 0.19 -9.60 -0.56
CA ASN A 59 1.52 -9.96 -1.06
C ASN A 59 1.44 -11.01 -2.17
N GLU A 60 0.59 -12.03 -2.03
CA GLU A 60 0.39 -13.08 -3.04
C GLU A 60 -0.12 -12.52 -4.37
N ARG A 61 -1.11 -11.61 -4.34
CA ARG A 61 -1.63 -10.96 -5.55
C ARG A 61 -0.58 -10.08 -6.20
N TYR A 62 0.17 -9.34 -5.40
CA TYR A 62 1.25 -8.49 -5.89
C TYR A 62 2.40 -9.32 -6.51
N LEU A 63 2.78 -10.45 -5.89
CA LEU A 63 3.73 -11.41 -6.45
C LEU A 63 3.24 -11.99 -7.79
N ASN A 64 1.98 -12.41 -7.86
CA ASN A 64 1.38 -12.91 -9.09
C ASN A 64 1.30 -11.83 -10.17
N TRP A 65 1.03 -10.58 -9.79
CA TRP A 65 1.07 -9.43 -10.69
C TRP A 65 2.48 -9.20 -11.25
N MET A 66 3.52 -9.27 -10.40
CA MET A 66 4.92 -9.15 -10.85
C MET A 66 5.30 -10.24 -11.84
N ARG A 67 4.89 -11.50 -11.58
CA ARG A 67 5.12 -12.64 -12.49
C ARG A 67 4.45 -12.45 -13.84
N LYS A 68 3.21 -11.91 -13.85
CA LYS A 68 2.47 -11.63 -15.09
C LYS A 68 2.99 -10.38 -15.84
N ASN A 69 3.68 -9.48 -15.15
CA ASN A 69 4.14 -8.20 -15.71
C ASN A 69 5.63 -7.94 -15.39
N PRO A 70 6.56 -8.82 -15.81
CA PRO A 70 7.96 -8.72 -15.42
C PRO A 70 8.60 -7.41 -15.87
N GLY A 71 8.28 -6.92 -17.09
CA GLY A 71 8.81 -5.64 -17.58
C GLY A 71 8.34 -4.41 -16.81
N ARG A 72 7.24 -4.50 -16.05
CA ARG A 72 6.76 -3.39 -15.19
C ARG A 72 7.29 -3.49 -13.76
N ALA A 73 7.46 -4.71 -13.26
CA ALA A 73 8.08 -4.95 -11.95
C ALA A 73 9.59 -4.70 -11.98
N PHE A 74 10.24 -5.15 -13.06
CA PHE A 74 11.67 -5.09 -13.31
C PHE A 74 11.95 -4.57 -14.73
N PRO A 75 11.82 -3.25 -14.96
CA PRO A 75 12.14 -2.65 -16.26
C PRO A 75 13.58 -2.98 -16.68
N PRO A 76 13.82 -3.43 -17.93
CA PRO A 76 15.18 -3.77 -18.39
C PRO A 76 16.19 -2.62 -18.25
N LYS A 77 15.73 -1.37 -18.36
CA LYS A 77 16.56 -0.16 -18.15
C LYS A 77 17.17 -0.08 -16.76
N ASP A 78 16.59 -0.74 -15.76
CA ASP A 78 17.10 -0.78 -14.39
C ASP A 78 18.39 -1.61 -14.26
N LEU A 79 18.79 -2.32 -15.32
CA LEU A 79 20.07 -3.01 -15.42
C LEU A 79 21.22 -2.07 -15.80
N LEU A 80 20.94 -0.90 -16.41
CA LEU A 80 21.97 0.05 -16.85
C LEU A 80 22.93 0.49 -15.72
N PRO A 81 22.48 0.78 -14.49
CA PRO A 81 23.39 1.17 -13.41
C PRO A 81 24.40 0.08 -13.02
N PHE A 82 24.14 -1.20 -13.33
CA PHE A 82 25.12 -2.27 -13.10
C PHE A 82 26.33 -2.14 -14.03
N ALA A 83 26.15 -1.61 -15.26
CA ALA A 83 27.26 -1.34 -16.17
C ALA A 83 28.21 -0.27 -15.60
N ALA A 84 27.68 0.72 -14.88
CA ALA A 84 28.51 1.71 -14.18
C ALA A 84 29.34 1.08 -13.05
N LEU A 85 28.88 -0.01 -12.42
CA LEU A 85 29.68 -0.71 -11.42
C LEU A 85 30.94 -1.35 -12.03
N LEU A 86 30.88 -1.81 -13.28
CA LEU A 86 32.04 -2.36 -13.99
C LEU A 86 33.14 -1.31 -14.17
N THR A 87 32.77 -0.05 -14.34
CA THR A 87 33.73 1.06 -14.49
C THR A 87 34.54 1.31 -13.22
N LEU A 88 34.05 0.90 -12.04
CA LEU A 88 34.78 1.00 -10.77
C LEU A 88 36.01 0.07 -10.73
N PHE A 89 36.07 -0.96 -11.58
CA PHE A 89 37.19 -1.91 -11.65
C PHE A 89 38.30 -1.48 -12.62
N TRP A 90 37.98 -0.66 -13.63
CA TRP A 90 38.91 -0.33 -14.73
C TRP A 90 39.23 1.16 -14.87
N SER A 91 38.52 2.04 -14.18
CA SER A 91 38.63 3.50 -14.37
C SER A 91 38.77 4.26 -13.04
N SER A 92 39.00 5.58 -13.12
CA SER A 92 39.02 6.45 -11.95
C SER A 92 37.63 6.58 -11.34
N LEU A 93 37.57 6.69 -10.01
CA LEU A 93 36.31 6.85 -9.25
C LEU A 93 35.44 8.00 -9.79
N ASN A 94 36.08 9.05 -10.30
CA ASN A 94 35.40 10.20 -10.90
C ASN A 94 34.59 9.84 -12.15
N LEU A 95 35.20 9.06 -13.04
CA LEU A 95 34.54 8.65 -14.28
C LEU A 95 33.37 7.73 -13.97
N ALA A 96 33.54 6.82 -13.02
CA ALA A 96 32.46 5.95 -12.56
C ALA A 96 31.27 6.73 -11.98
N VAL A 97 31.53 7.71 -11.09
CA VAL A 97 30.48 8.57 -10.50
C VAL A 97 29.78 9.41 -11.57
N LEU A 98 30.51 9.92 -12.57
CA LEU A 98 29.92 10.68 -13.68
C LEU A 98 29.00 9.80 -14.54
N ILE A 99 29.48 8.62 -14.96
CA ILE A 99 28.66 7.67 -15.74
C ILE A 99 27.41 7.27 -14.96
N TRP A 100 27.56 7.03 -13.65
CA TRP A 100 26.46 6.69 -12.76
C TRP A 100 25.42 7.80 -12.66
N LEU A 101 25.85 9.07 -12.51
CA LEU A 101 24.97 10.24 -12.53
C LEU A 101 24.21 10.33 -13.86
N LEU A 102 24.91 10.22 -14.99
CA LEU A 102 24.30 10.29 -16.32
C LEU A 102 23.24 9.20 -16.54
N ILE A 103 23.50 7.97 -16.07
CA ILE A 103 22.53 6.87 -16.13
C ILE A 103 21.29 7.20 -15.31
N TYR A 104 21.42 7.66 -14.06
CA TYR A 104 20.23 7.97 -13.25
C TYR A 104 19.46 9.18 -13.78
N VAL A 105 20.14 10.18 -14.35
CA VAL A 105 19.49 11.28 -15.05
C VAL A 105 18.71 10.75 -16.26
N TYR A 106 19.30 9.88 -17.07
CA TYR A 106 18.62 9.22 -18.18
C TYR A 106 17.39 8.42 -17.72
N LEU A 107 17.53 7.63 -16.66
CA LEU A 107 16.43 6.84 -16.10
C LEU A 107 15.29 7.73 -15.59
N LEU A 108 15.59 8.87 -14.98
CA LEU A 108 14.59 9.83 -14.50
C LEU A 108 13.83 10.50 -15.66
N VAL A 109 14.53 10.86 -16.74
CA VAL A 109 13.92 11.50 -17.92
C VAL A 109 13.08 10.52 -18.72
N THR A 110 13.48 9.25 -18.76
CA THR A 110 12.80 8.16 -19.51
C THR A 110 11.83 7.34 -18.66
N VAL A 111 11.40 7.88 -17.52
CA VAL A 111 10.34 7.27 -16.70
C VAL A 111 9.07 7.09 -17.52
N ASP A 112 8.53 5.87 -17.52
CA ASP A 112 7.28 5.57 -18.22
C ASP A 112 6.11 6.23 -17.48
N LYS A 113 5.40 7.11 -18.18
CA LYS A 113 4.23 7.83 -17.66
C LYS A 113 2.90 7.13 -18.03
N THR A 114 2.93 5.81 -18.23
CA THR A 114 1.73 5.05 -18.63
C THR A 114 0.57 5.34 -17.67
N PRO A 115 -0.58 5.83 -18.17
CA PRO A 115 -1.71 6.17 -17.32
C PRO A 115 -2.30 4.91 -16.71
N GLU A 116 -2.33 4.86 -15.39
CA GLU A 116 -2.93 3.76 -14.63
C GLU A 116 -4.44 3.93 -14.49
N LYS A 117 -5.19 2.81 -14.51
CA LYS A 117 -6.66 2.80 -14.37
C LYS A 117 -7.15 3.56 -13.14
N LYS A 118 -6.38 3.54 -12.05
CA LYS A 118 -6.63 4.33 -10.83
C LYS A 118 -5.32 4.96 -10.36
N LYS A 119 -5.35 6.24 -10.01
CA LYS A 119 -4.19 6.96 -9.43
C LYS A 119 -3.87 6.44 -8.02
N LEU A 120 -2.61 6.57 -7.60
CA LEU A 120 -2.19 6.31 -6.22
C LEU A 120 -2.93 7.25 -5.27
N VAL A 121 -3.65 6.69 -4.30
CA VAL A 121 -4.36 7.47 -3.28
C VAL A 121 -3.58 7.41 -1.98
N TYR A 122 -3.15 8.57 -1.49
CA TYR A 122 -2.37 8.73 -0.26
C TYR A 122 -3.24 8.60 1.00
N THR A 123 -3.66 7.37 1.28
CA THR A 123 -4.36 7.01 2.52
C THR A 123 -3.41 7.00 3.72
N PHE A 124 -3.95 6.98 4.95
CA PHE A 124 -3.13 6.82 6.15
C PHE A 124 -2.29 5.53 6.13
N ARG A 125 -2.83 4.43 5.57
CA ARG A 125 -2.10 3.17 5.36
C ARG A 125 -0.89 3.37 4.44
N VAL A 126 -1.07 4.05 3.30
CA VAL A 126 0.03 4.34 2.37
C VAL A 126 1.09 5.23 3.04
N LYS A 127 0.66 6.25 3.79
CA LYS A 127 1.58 7.12 4.53
C LYS A 127 2.41 6.35 5.55
N ARG A 128 1.79 5.45 6.33
CA ARG A 128 2.51 4.58 7.29
C ARG A 128 3.50 3.65 6.60
N LEU A 129 3.10 3.01 5.50
CA LEU A 129 3.98 2.14 4.73
C LEU A 129 5.18 2.91 4.17
N LEU A 130 4.96 4.08 3.57
CA LEU A 130 6.03 4.92 3.05
C LEU A 130 6.95 5.44 4.17
N ALA A 131 6.40 5.79 5.33
CA ALA A 131 7.20 6.20 6.49
C ALA A 131 8.08 5.05 7.00
N LEU A 132 7.53 3.84 7.13
CA LEU A 132 8.30 2.65 7.50
C LEU A 132 9.42 2.37 6.49
N LEU A 133 9.11 2.39 5.20
CA LEU A 133 10.10 2.19 4.14
C LEU A 133 11.20 3.26 4.19
N ALA A 134 10.84 4.53 4.42
CA ALA A 134 11.81 5.61 4.55
C ALA A 134 12.76 5.39 5.73
N VAL A 135 12.25 4.93 6.89
CA VAL A 135 13.09 4.59 8.06
C VAL A 135 13.99 3.40 7.75
N VAL A 136 13.48 2.34 7.13
CA VAL A 136 14.27 1.16 6.73
C VAL A 136 15.38 1.56 5.75
N PHE A 137 15.08 2.37 4.74
CA PHE A 137 16.08 2.87 3.79
C PHE A 137 17.10 3.80 4.45
N LEU A 138 16.70 4.63 5.41
CA LEU A 138 17.62 5.48 6.16
C LEU A 138 18.59 4.64 6.98
N VAL A 139 18.10 3.64 7.71
CA VAL A 139 18.95 2.71 8.48
C VAL A 139 19.90 1.95 7.55
N TRP A 140 19.41 1.45 6.41
CA TRP A 140 20.22 0.80 5.40
C TRP A 140 21.33 1.72 4.85
N LEU A 141 21.00 2.97 4.52
CA LEU A 141 21.96 3.94 4.03
C LEU A 141 23.02 4.28 5.10
N LEU A 142 22.60 4.47 6.36
CA LEU A 142 23.53 4.72 7.47
C LEU A 142 24.47 3.53 7.70
N PHE A 143 23.96 2.30 7.59
CA PHE A 143 24.78 1.09 7.63
C PHE A 143 25.81 1.08 6.50
N LEU A 144 25.39 1.31 5.25
CA LEU A 144 26.30 1.35 4.11
C LEU A 144 27.38 2.43 4.27
N VAL A 145 27.02 3.64 4.68
CA VAL A 145 27.98 4.74 4.90
C VAL A 145 28.98 4.43 6.02
N SER A 146 28.60 3.62 7.00
CA SER A 146 29.42 3.32 8.18
C SER A 146 30.36 2.14 7.96
N TYR A 147 29.96 1.16 7.15
CA TYR A 147 30.64 -0.14 7.06
C TYR A 147 31.04 -0.56 5.64
N ALA A 148 30.48 0.04 4.59
CA ALA A 148 30.80 -0.33 3.21
C ALA A 148 31.93 0.54 2.63
N GLY A 149 32.88 -0.10 1.96
CA GLY A 149 33.82 0.60 1.08
C GLY A 149 33.11 1.14 -0.17
N PRO A 150 33.71 2.08 -0.93
CA PRO A 150 33.05 2.77 -2.04
C PRO A 150 32.40 1.83 -3.08
N ALA A 151 33.12 0.80 -3.53
CA ALA A 151 32.58 -0.13 -4.52
C ALA A 151 31.35 -0.91 -4.01
N VAL A 152 31.42 -1.39 -2.76
CA VAL A 152 30.30 -2.09 -2.10
C VAL A 152 29.13 -1.14 -1.89
N PHE A 153 29.39 0.11 -1.53
CA PHE A 153 28.38 1.14 -1.34
C PHE A 153 27.58 1.39 -2.63
N PHE A 154 28.24 1.66 -3.76
CA PHE A 154 27.56 1.88 -5.04
C PHE A 154 26.83 0.61 -5.52
N ALA A 155 27.45 -0.56 -5.39
CA ALA A 155 26.82 -1.83 -5.74
C ALA A 155 25.54 -2.08 -4.92
N ALA A 156 25.59 -1.81 -3.61
CA ALA A 156 24.45 -1.92 -2.73
C ALA A 156 23.32 -0.95 -3.12
N LEU A 157 23.62 0.29 -3.53
CA LEU A 157 22.60 1.23 -4.01
C LEU A 157 21.94 0.79 -5.31
N VAL A 158 22.70 0.24 -6.25
CA VAL A 158 22.17 -0.33 -7.49
C VAL A 158 21.27 -1.54 -7.20
N LEU A 159 21.71 -2.45 -6.34
CA LEU A 159 20.91 -3.59 -5.88
C LEU A 159 19.63 -3.15 -5.16
N THR A 160 19.72 -2.10 -4.33
CA THR A 160 18.57 -1.53 -3.61
C THR A 160 17.49 -1.07 -4.59
N ASN A 161 17.90 -0.42 -5.69
CA ASN A 161 16.99 -0.01 -6.76
C ASN A 161 16.38 -1.20 -7.47
N ALA A 162 17.20 -2.18 -7.89
CA ALA A 162 16.71 -3.38 -8.57
C ALA A 162 15.70 -4.15 -7.69
N ALA A 163 15.95 -4.23 -6.39
CA ALA A 163 15.13 -4.92 -5.41
C ALA A 163 13.92 -4.12 -4.87
N ALA A 164 13.61 -2.93 -5.41
CA ALA A 164 12.51 -2.09 -4.92
C ALA A 164 11.16 -2.81 -4.73
N PRO A 165 10.70 -3.71 -5.62
CA PRO A 165 9.46 -4.47 -5.38
C PRO A 165 9.51 -5.34 -4.12
N PHE A 166 10.68 -5.92 -3.81
CA PHE A 166 10.90 -6.74 -2.62
C PHE A 166 10.97 -5.91 -1.35
N TRP A 167 11.54 -4.70 -1.41
CA TRP A 167 11.48 -3.74 -0.30
C TRP A 167 10.03 -3.39 0.05
N VAL A 168 9.18 -3.15 -0.95
CA VAL A 168 7.75 -2.88 -0.74
C VAL A 168 7.02 -4.08 -0.14
N LEU A 169 7.31 -5.30 -0.61
CA LEU A 169 6.78 -6.54 0.00
C LEU A 169 7.19 -6.69 1.47
N LEU A 170 8.47 -6.47 1.76
CA LEU A 170 9.00 -6.54 3.11
C LEU A 170 8.33 -5.48 4.00
N GLY A 171 8.26 -4.23 3.55
CA GLY A 171 7.58 -3.16 4.27
C GLY A 171 6.11 -3.47 4.56
N ASN A 172 5.36 -4.01 3.59
CA ASN A 172 3.96 -4.40 3.80
C ASN A 172 3.82 -5.56 4.81
N THR A 173 4.82 -6.44 4.87
CA THR A 173 4.87 -7.54 5.84
C THR A 173 5.17 -7.04 7.24
N LEU A 174 6.16 -6.15 7.37
CA LEU A 174 6.58 -5.57 8.65
C LEU A 174 5.51 -4.65 9.27
N ILE A 175 4.76 -3.90 8.45
CA ILE A 175 3.69 -3.02 8.96
C ILE A 175 2.40 -3.78 9.31
N ARG A 176 2.26 -5.04 8.88
CA ARG A 176 1.05 -5.85 9.05
C ARG A 176 0.47 -5.87 10.48
N PRO A 177 1.23 -6.09 11.57
CA PRO A 177 0.66 -6.10 12.92
C PRO A 177 0.03 -4.75 13.29
N VAL A 178 0.64 -3.64 12.86
CA VAL A 178 0.09 -2.29 13.06
C VAL A 178 -1.19 -2.10 12.26
N GLU A 179 -1.22 -2.56 11.01
CA GLU A 179 -2.43 -2.48 10.17
C GLU A 179 -3.59 -3.28 10.76
N ILE A 180 -3.33 -4.49 11.28
CA ILE A 180 -4.34 -5.32 11.95
C ILE A 180 -4.87 -4.58 13.20
N ALA A 181 -3.98 -4.09 14.06
CA ALA A 181 -4.40 -3.37 15.26
C ALA A 181 -5.24 -2.11 14.95
N VAL A 182 -4.89 -1.38 13.89
CA VAL A 182 -5.64 -0.22 13.40
C VAL A 182 -7.01 -0.64 12.85
N GLN A 183 -7.06 -1.71 12.05
CA GLN A 183 -8.32 -2.25 11.52
C GLN A 183 -9.25 -2.73 12.64
N ASP A 184 -8.72 -3.46 13.62
CA ASP A 184 -9.46 -3.94 14.78
C ASP A 184 -9.99 -2.80 15.65
N TRP A 185 -9.22 -1.72 15.77
CA TRP A 185 -9.70 -0.52 16.45
C TRP A 185 -10.88 0.12 15.70
N TYR A 186 -10.76 0.29 14.38
CA TYR A 186 -11.86 0.82 13.56
C TYR A 186 -13.09 -0.09 13.61
N TYR A 187 -12.91 -1.40 13.54
CA TYR A 187 -14.00 -2.37 13.64
C TYR A 187 -14.74 -2.25 14.98
N ARG A 188 -13.99 -2.24 16.11
CA ARG A 188 -14.58 -2.09 17.45
C ARG A 188 -15.28 -0.75 17.63
N ASP A 189 -14.73 0.33 17.09
CA ASP A 189 -15.35 1.66 17.12
C ASP A 189 -16.66 1.70 16.31
N ALA A 190 -16.68 1.09 15.12
CA ALA A 190 -17.91 0.95 14.33
C ALA A 190 -18.98 0.13 15.06
N ARG A 191 -18.59 -1.00 15.66
CA ARG A 191 -19.50 -1.85 16.46
C ARG A 191 -20.06 -1.08 17.66
N ARG A 192 -19.23 -0.31 18.36
CA ARG A 192 -19.67 0.56 19.47
C ARG A 192 -20.69 1.61 19.00
N LYS A 193 -20.44 2.26 17.85
CA LYS A 193 -21.38 3.22 17.27
C LYS A 193 -22.72 2.57 16.95
N LEU A 194 -22.72 1.40 16.31
CA LEU A 194 -23.95 0.65 16.01
C LEU A 194 -24.71 0.26 17.28
N ALA A 195 -24.02 -0.22 18.32
CA ALA A 195 -24.66 -0.58 19.59
C ALA A 195 -25.35 0.62 20.28
N GLY A 196 -24.89 1.84 20.02
CA GLY A 196 -25.53 3.07 20.52
C GLY A 196 -26.77 3.51 19.74
N MET A 197 -27.03 2.94 18.55
CA MET A 197 -28.12 3.33 17.66
C MET A 197 -29.40 2.55 17.97
N LYS A 198 -30.10 2.94 19.04
CA LYS A 198 -31.36 2.28 19.44
C LYS A 198 -32.42 2.40 18.32
N GLY A 199 -33.00 1.27 17.93
CA GLY A 199 -34.09 1.22 16.94
C GLY A 199 -33.66 1.33 15.48
N LEU A 200 -32.35 1.39 15.18
CA LEU A 200 -31.83 1.36 13.82
C LEU A 200 -32.17 0.02 13.15
N LYS A 201 -32.85 0.08 12.01
CA LYS A 201 -33.15 -1.10 11.19
C LYS A 201 -32.04 -1.31 10.17
N VAL A 202 -31.37 -2.44 10.21
CA VAL A 202 -30.29 -2.82 9.32
C VAL A 202 -30.79 -3.84 8.31
N ILE A 203 -30.61 -3.52 7.03
CA ILE A 203 -30.96 -4.39 5.90
C ILE A 203 -29.68 -4.81 5.20
N GLY A 204 -29.33 -6.10 5.26
CA GLY A 204 -28.23 -6.67 4.49
C GLY A 204 -28.67 -7.01 3.07
N LEU A 205 -27.80 -6.75 2.09
CA LEU A 205 -28.09 -7.03 0.68
C LEU A 205 -26.91 -7.72 0.02
N THR A 206 -27.12 -8.93 -0.51
CA THR A 206 -26.08 -9.67 -1.23
C THR A 206 -26.59 -10.34 -2.51
N GLY A 207 -25.66 -10.90 -3.27
CA GLY A 207 -25.88 -11.62 -4.53
C GLY A 207 -24.68 -11.50 -5.47
N SER A 208 -24.72 -12.21 -6.60
CA SER A 208 -23.73 -12.10 -7.68
C SER A 208 -23.96 -10.83 -8.51
N TYR A 209 -25.22 -10.53 -8.85
CA TYR A 209 -25.60 -9.39 -9.70
C TYR A 209 -26.69 -8.52 -9.08
N GLY A 210 -26.94 -7.34 -9.63
CA GLY A 210 -28.04 -6.46 -9.23
C GLY A 210 -27.88 -5.74 -7.87
N LYS A 211 -26.87 -6.07 -7.07
CA LYS A 211 -26.69 -5.56 -5.71
C LYS A 211 -26.82 -4.04 -5.57
N THR A 212 -26.00 -3.31 -6.34
CA THR A 212 -25.94 -1.84 -6.26
C THR A 212 -27.26 -1.21 -6.72
N SER A 213 -27.84 -1.67 -7.84
CA SER A 213 -29.14 -1.18 -8.31
C SER A 213 -30.25 -1.41 -7.28
N THR A 214 -30.36 -2.62 -6.73
CA THR A 214 -31.36 -2.95 -5.71
C THR A 214 -31.17 -2.12 -4.43
N LYS A 215 -29.92 -1.91 -3.97
CA LYS A 215 -29.63 -1.01 -2.85
C LYS A 215 -30.19 0.40 -3.11
N HIS A 216 -29.90 0.97 -4.27
CA HIS A 216 -30.33 2.34 -4.60
C HIS A 216 -31.86 2.46 -4.68
N ILE A 217 -32.53 1.49 -5.31
CA ILE A 217 -33.99 1.44 -5.40
C ILE A 217 -34.60 1.32 -4.00
N LEU A 218 -34.13 0.35 -3.21
CA LEU A 218 -34.63 0.10 -1.87
C LEU A 218 -34.44 1.33 -0.96
N ALA A 219 -33.25 1.92 -0.97
CA ALA A 219 -32.96 3.11 -0.18
C ALA A 219 -33.86 4.29 -0.58
N LYS A 220 -34.12 4.47 -1.89
CA LYS A 220 -35.00 5.54 -2.39
C LYS A 220 -36.45 5.35 -1.96
N ILE A 221 -36.96 4.11 -1.98
CA ILE A 221 -38.31 3.79 -1.52
C ILE A 221 -38.43 4.02 -0.01
N LEU A 222 -37.48 3.49 0.78
CA LEU A 222 -37.51 3.63 2.23
C LEU A 222 -37.35 5.09 2.68
N ALA A 223 -36.61 5.89 1.91
CA ALA A 223 -36.46 7.32 2.16
C ALA A 223 -37.76 8.13 2.06
N ALA A 224 -38.84 7.55 1.52
CA ALA A 224 -40.17 8.17 1.55
C ALA A 224 -40.75 8.27 2.98
N LYS A 225 -40.26 7.44 3.92
CA LYS A 225 -40.76 7.39 5.30
C LYS A 225 -39.65 7.54 6.35
N TYR A 226 -38.46 6.98 6.09
CA TYR A 226 -37.39 6.90 7.07
C TYR A 226 -36.18 7.74 6.65
N ASN A 227 -35.38 8.16 7.62
CA ASN A 227 -34.03 8.66 7.32
C ASN A 227 -33.07 7.48 7.07
N VAL A 228 -32.65 7.31 5.80
CA VAL A 228 -31.91 6.13 5.34
C VAL A 228 -30.44 6.45 5.10
N LEU A 229 -29.56 5.66 5.70
CA LEU A 229 -28.17 5.52 5.27
C LEU A 229 -28.05 4.30 4.36
N MET A 230 -27.26 4.40 3.29
CA MET A 230 -26.83 3.23 2.52
C MET A 230 -25.32 3.26 2.33
N THR A 231 -24.69 2.10 2.13
CA THR A 231 -23.26 2.06 1.80
C THR A 231 -22.99 2.79 0.46
N PRO A 232 -22.04 3.75 0.42
CA PRO A 232 -21.76 4.52 -0.78
C PRO A 232 -21.04 3.66 -1.82
N GLU A 233 -21.28 3.94 -3.10
CA GLU A 233 -20.59 3.30 -4.23
C GLU A 233 -20.56 1.76 -4.08
N SER A 234 -19.37 1.15 -4.15
CA SER A 234 -19.13 -0.28 -3.93
C SER A 234 -18.47 -0.56 -2.58
N TYR A 235 -18.86 0.16 -1.51
CA TYR A 235 -18.36 -0.11 -0.15
C TYR A 235 -19.07 -1.35 0.40
N ASN A 236 -18.61 -2.51 -0.04
CA ASN A 236 -19.23 -3.80 0.20
C ASN A 236 -18.30 -4.83 0.86
N THR A 237 -17.13 -4.37 1.32
CA THR A 237 -16.20 -5.15 2.15
C THR A 237 -16.34 -4.70 3.61
N THR A 238 -15.91 -5.52 4.56
CA THR A 238 -15.97 -5.23 6.00
C THR A 238 -15.40 -3.86 6.34
N MET A 239 -14.20 -3.53 5.87
CA MET A 239 -13.59 -2.22 6.12
C MET A 239 -14.29 -1.06 5.38
N GLY A 240 -14.93 -1.34 4.24
CA GLY A 240 -15.79 -0.37 3.55
C GLY A 240 -17.02 -0.01 4.37
N VAL A 241 -17.69 -1.02 4.94
CA VAL A 241 -18.86 -0.84 5.81
C VAL A 241 -18.49 -0.18 7.13
N VAL A 242 -17.38 -0.60 7.76
CA VAL A 242 -16.80 0.07 8.94
C VAL A 242 -16.58 1.56 8.67
N ARG A 243 -16.07 1.91 7.49
CA ARG A 243 -15.88 3.31 7.09
C ARG A 243 -17.20 4.06 6.99
N THR A 244 -18.20 3.48 6.32
CA THR A 244 -19.56 4.07 6.25
C THR A 244 -20.14 4.34 7.62
N ILE A 245 -20.06 3.36 8.54
CA ILE A 245 -20.54 3.51 9.91
C ILE A 245 -19.80 4.65 10.62
N ARG A 246 -18.48 4.70 10.52
CA ARG A 246 -17.68 5.67 11.27
C ARG A 246 -17.81 7.09 10.76
N GLU A 247 -17.88 7.26 9.43
CA GLU A 247 -17.83 8.57 8.77
C GLU A 247 -19.23 9.14 8.46
N MET A 248 -20.25 8.29 8.28
CA MET A 248 -21.55 8.71 7.71
C MET A 248 -22.76 8.40 8.60
N LEU A 249 -22.67 7.41 9.50
CA LEU A 249 -23.78 7.09 10.40
C LEU A 249 -23.97 8.21 11.44
N LYS A 250 -25.21 8.69 11.52
CA LYS A 250 -25.68 9.74 12.44
C LYS A 250 -26.86 9.22 13.25
N ALA A 251 -27.06 9.75 14.44
CA ALA A 251 -28.16 9.41 15.35
C ALA A 251 -29.57 9.57 14.73
N THR A 252 -29.71 10.41 13.71
CA THR A 252 -30.98 10.63 13.01
C THR A 252 -31.34 9.52 12.03
N HIS A 253 -30.42 8.61 11.68
CA HIS A 253 -30.74 7.54 10.74
C HIS A 253 -31.56 6.45 11.43
N GLU A 254 -32.61 6.03 10.73
CA GLU A 254 -33.55 5.01 11.21
C GLU A 254 -33.39 3.69 10.46
N VAL A 255 -32.83 3.75 9.24
CA VAL A 255 -32.54 2.57 8.42
C VAL A 255 -31.11 2.63 7.90
N PHE A 256 -30.41 1.50 7.94
CA PHE A 256 -29.10 1.32 7.32
C PHE A 256 -29.12 0.16 6.31
N VAL A 257 -29.01 0.48 5.02
CA VAL A 257 -28.95 -0.49 3.92
C VAL A 257 -27.48 -0.82 3.59
N VAL A 258 -27.10 -2.08 3.78
CA VAL A 258 -25.71 -2.54 3.68
C VAL A 258 -25.55 -3.47 2.48
N GLU A 259 -24.85 -3.00 1.44
CA GLU A 259 -24.39 -3.89 0.37
C GLU A 259 -23.25 -4.78 0.87
N MET A 260 -23.40 -6.10 0.75
CA MET A 260 -22.47 -7.11 1.23
C MET A 260 -21.85 -7.90 0.07
N GLY A 261 -20.57 -7.67 -0.15
CA GLY A 261 -19.74 -8.32 -1.17
C GLY A 261 -19.07 -9.57 -0.60
N ALA A 262 -18.83 -10.55 -1.47
CA ALA A 262 -18.05 -11.74 -1.10
C ALA A 262 -17.16 -12.17 -2.25
N MET A 263 -15.91 -12.48 -1.93
CA MET A 263 -14.94 -13.10 -2.82
C MET A 263 -14.56 -14.51 -2.34
N GLN A 264 -14.79 -14.83 -1.06
CA GLN A 264 -14.53 -16.13 -0.45
C GLN A 264 -15.60 -16.44 0.61
N ARG A 265 -15.67 -17.70 1.05
CA ARG A 265 -16.54 -18.15 2.14
C ARG A 265 -16.25 -17.36 3.42
N GLY A 266 -17.29 -17.04 4.19
CA GLY A 266 -17.21 -16.29 5.44
C GLY A 266 -17.20 -14.76 5.28
N ASP A 267 -17.03 -14.22 4.07
CA ASP A 267 -17.03 -12.76 3.86
C ASP A 267 -18.41 -12.13 4.21
N ILE A 268 -19.52 -12.82 3.90
CA ILE A 268 -20.87 -12.33 4.23
C ILE A 268 -21.11 -12.48 5.73
N LYS A 269 -20.70 -13.61 6.31
CA LYS A 269 -20.77 -13.83 7.75
C LYS A 269 -20.03 -12.73 8.53
N GLU A 270 -18.81 -12.35 8.14
CA GLU A 270 -18.05 -11.28 8.81
C GLU A 270 -18.81 -9.94 8.80
N LEU A 271 -19.47 -9.63 7.67
CA LEU A 271 -20.32 -8.44 7.55
C LEU A 271 -21.57 -8.54 8.44
N CYS A 272 -22.20 -9.71 8.50
CA CYS A 272 -23.36 -9.95 9.36
C CYS A 272 -22.99 -9.86 10.85
N ASP A 273 -21.84 -10.41 11.25
CA ASP A 273 -21.31 -10.32 12.62
C ASP A 273 -21.06 -8.85 13.03
N LEU A 274 -20.70 -7.98 12.06
CA LEU A 274 -20.51 -6.55 12.31
C LEU A 274 -21.82 -5.79 12.47
N VAL A 275 -22.77 -5.96 11.53
CA VAL A 275 -23.95 -5.09 11.41
C VAL A 275 -25.24 -5.69 11.96
N ALA A 276 -25.28 -6.99 12.24
CA ALA A 276 -26.43 -7.74 12.73
C ALA A 276 -27.74 -7.36 11.99
N PRO A 277 -27.86 -7.71 10.69
CA PRO A 277 -29.02 -7.32 9.89
C PRO A 277 -30.33 -7.93 10.45
N GLN A 278 -31.41 -7.16 10.45
CA GLN A 278 -32.76 -7.68 10.76
C GLN A 278 -33.49 -8.16 9.50
N TYR A 279 -33.09 -7.66 8.34
CA TYR A 279 -33.67 -8.02 7.06
C TYR A 279 -32.57 -8.36 6.06
N GLY A 280 -32.82 -9.36 5.22
CA GLY A 280 -31.90 -9.80 4.18
C GLY A 280 -32.52 -9.72 2.80
N VAL A 281 -31.78 -9.18 1.83
CA VAL A 281 -32.13 -9.22 0.40
C VAL A 281 -31.07 -10.01 -0.35
N LEU A 282 -31.46 -11.17 -0.86
CA LEU A 282 -30.63 -11.96 -1.77
C LEU A 282 -31.13 -11.72 -3.21
N THR A 283 -30.29 -11.13 -4.07
CA THR A 283 -30.70 -10.78 -5.44
C THR A 283 -30.66 -11.99 -6.38
N ALA A 284 -29.49 -12.36 -6.87
CA ALA A 284 -29.28 -13.47 -7.79
C ALA A 284 -28.02 -14.23 -7.42
N ILE A 285 -28.04 -15.56 -7.57
CA ILE A 285 -26.84 -16.41 -7.47
C ILE A 285 -26.39 -16.74 -8.90
N GLY A 286 -25.12 -16.49 -9.18
CA GLY A 286 -24.51 -16.81 -10.47
C GLY A 286 -22.99 -16.89 -10.38
N GLU A 287 -22.38 -17.32 -11.48
CA GLU A 287 -20.95 -17.63 -11.59
C GLU A 287 -20.05 -16.38 -11.51
N GLN A 288 -19.77 -15.94 -10.28
CA GLN A 288 -18.88 -14.83 -9.99
C GLN A 288 -17.72 -15.30 -9.08
N TYR A 289 -16.50 -14.83 -9.35
CA TYR A 289 -15.30 -15.18 -8.58
C TYR A 289 -15.03 -16.69 -8.47
N LEU A 290 -15.34 -17.46 -9.53
CA LEU A 290 -15.12 -18.91 -9.57
C LEU A 290 -13.67 -19.32 -9.26
N GLU A 291 -12.67 -18.49 -9.61
CA GLU A 291 -11.27 -18.74 -9.25
C GLU A 291 -11.08 -18.91 -7.73
N THR A 292 -11.88 -18.22 -6.91
CA THR A 292 -11.79 -18.28 -5.45
C THR A 292 -12.84 -19.23 -4.85
N PHE A 293 -14.08 -19.18 -5.35
CA PHE A 293 -15.17 -20.04 -4.85
C PHE A 293 -15.11 -21.48 -5.33
N LYS A 294 -14.41 -21.77 -6.44
CA LYS A 294 -14.29 -23.08 -7.11
C LYS A 294 -15.60 -23.62 -7.72
N THR A 295 -16.73 -23.52 -7.03
CA THR A 295 -18.03 -24.07 -7.48
C THR A 295 -19.17 -23.09 -7.25
N LEU A 296 -20.24 -23.21 -8.05
CA LEU A 296 -21.48 -22.44 -7.85
C LEU A 296 -22.14 -22.75 -6.50
N ALA A 297 -22.06 -24.00 -6.02
CA ALA A 297 -22.56 -24.39 -4.70
C ALA A 297 -21.88 -23.62 -3.56
N ASN A 298 -20.56 -23.40 -3.67
CA ASN A 298 -19.83 -22.60 -2.68
C ASN A 298 -20.24 -21.13 -2.72
N ILE A 299 -20.53 -20.58 -3.93
CA ILE A 299 -21.07 -19.23 -4.08
C ILE A 299 -22.43 -19.16 -3.38
N ALA A 300 -23.34 -20.08 -3.72
CA ALA A 300 -24.68 -20.13 -3.13
C ALA A 300 -24.62 -20.17 -1.61
N GLN A 301 -23.88 -21.11 -1.04
CA GLN A 301 -23.73 -21.24 0.42
C GLN A 301 -23.18 -19.95 1.05
N THR A 302 -22.17 -19.33 0.45
CA THR A 302 -21.62 -18.06 0.96
C THR A 302 -22.66 -16.94 0.95
N LYS A 303 -23.54 -16.89 -0.05
CA LYS A 303 -24.62 -15.90 -0.10
C LYS A 303 -25.74 -16.20 0.90
N PHE A 304 -25.99 -17.47 1.17
CA PHE A 304 -26.94 -17.93 2.19
C PHE A 304 -26.49 -17.59 3.62
N GLU A 305 -25.22 -17.29 3.88
CA GLU A 305 -24.74 -16.76 5.18
C GLU A 305 -25.55 -15.54 5.65
N LEU A 306 -26.08 -14.71 4.73
CA LEU A 306 -26.96 -13.59 5.10
C LEU A 306 -28.33 -14.10 5.59
N VAL A 307 -28.89 -15.12 4.93
CA VAL A 307 -30.17 -15.71 5.30
C VAL A 307 -30.06 -16.43 6.64
N GLU A 308 -28.94 -17.08 6.90
CA GLU A 308 -28.65 -17.73 8.18
C GLU A 308 -28.43 -16.75 9.33
N ALA A 309 -28.05 -15.50 9.04
CA ALA A 309 -27.70 -14.51 10.06
C ALA A 309 -28.86 -13.59 10.49
N ILE A 310 -29.96 -13.55 9.73
CA ILE A 310 -31.13 -12.76 10.12
C ILE A 310 -31.95 -13.50 11.21
N PRO A 311 -32.63 -12.78 12.13
CA PRO A 311 -33.49 -13.40 13.14
C PRO A 311 -34.63 -14.22 12.51
N GLU A 312 -35.13 -15.23 13.24
CA GLU A 312 -36.33 -15.99 12.83
C GLU A 312 -37.56 -15.07 12.78
N GLY A 313 -38.26 -15.07 11.63
CA GLY A 313 -39.47 -14.29 11.36
C GLY A 313 -39.52 -13.77 9.93
#